data_AF-A0AAX4L3G4-F1
#
_entry.id   AF-A0AAX4L3G4-F1
#
_cell.length_a   1.000
_cell.length_b   1.000
_cell.length_c   1.000
_cell.angle_alpha   90.00
_cell.angle_beta   90.00
_cell.angle_gamma   90.00
#
_symmetry.space_group_name_H-M   'P 1'
#
loop_
_entity.id
_entity.type
_entity.pdbx_description
1 polymer ?
#
loop_
_entity_poly.entity_id
_entity_poly.type
_entity_poly.pdbx_seq_one_letter_code
_entity_poly.pdbx_strand_id
1 'polypeptide(L)'
;MKNLTYCEDGYFTVVPVLKTALILKLVNKGLQLREACKYVNMSITAFERHKKNDVEKIQKIIEDKEISDMINSLSTRIINRENIDSLTFCLLCSKARRLFNLPPCF
;
A
#
# COMPACT_ATOMS: atom_id res chain seq x y z
N MET A 1 -10.95 10.44 23.90
CA MET A 1 -10.64 10.11 22.50
C MET A 1 -9.19 10.46 22.23
N LYS A 2 -8.38 9.56 21.68
CA LYS A 2 -7.06 9.94 21.15
C LYS A 2 -7.34 10.72 19.87
N ASN A 3 -7.02 12.02 19.84
CA ASN A 3 -7.05 12.82 18.61
C ASN A 3 -5.86 12.36 17.75
N LEU A 4 -6.07 11.32 16.95
CA LEU A 4 -5.10 10.88 15.96
C LEU A 4 -5.12 11.90 14.81
N THR A 5 -3.94 12.28 14.34
CA THR A 5 -3.81 13.05 13.10
C THR A 5 -4.27 12.17 11.92
N TYR A 6 -4.70 12.80 10.81
CA TYR A 6 -5.13 12.05 9.63
C TYR A 6 -4.07 11.04 9.16
N CYS A 7 -2.79 11.39 9.25
CA CYS A 7 -1.69 10.49 8.90
C CYS A 7 -1.64 9.26 9.82
N GLU A 8 -1.79 9.44 11.13
CA GLU A 8 -1.77 8.34 12.10
C GLU A 8 -2.94 7.37 11.90
N ASP A 9 -4.15 7.88 11.63
CA ASP A 9 -5.30 7.02 11.28
C ASP A 9 -5.03 6.18 10.03
N GLY A 10 -4.41 6.81 9.02
CA GLY A 10 -4.05 6.14 7.78
C GLY A 10 -2.97 5.09 7.99
N TYR A 11 -2.03 5.35 8.90
CA TYR A 11 -0.92 4.45 9.20
C TYR A 11 -1.38 3.11 9.78
N PHE A 12 -2.44 3.09 10.59
CA PHE A 12 -2.94 1.85 11.19
C PHE A 12 -3.94 1.10 10.30
N THR A 13 -4.62 1.78 9.39
CA THR A 13 -5.77 1.21 8.66
C THR A 13 -5.52 1.04 7.16
N VAL A 14 -4.88 2.02 6.52
CA VAL A 14 -4.75 2.10 5.04
C VAL A 14 -3.37 1.67 4.58
N VAL A 15 -2.32 2.19 5.23
CA VAL A 15 -0.92 1.96 4.86
C VAL A 15 -0.55 0.47 4.86
N PRO A 16 -0.88 -0.35 5.89
CA PRO A 16 -0.48 -1.75 5.90
C PRO A 16 -1.13 -2.54 4.75
N VAL A 17 -2.38 -2.21 4.43
CA VAL A 17 -3.15 -2.84 3.35
C VAL A 17 -2.57 -2.46 1.99
N LEU A 18 -2.28 -1.17 1.77
CA LEU A 18 -1.63 -0.69 0.54
C LEU A 18 -0.25 -1.31 0.33
N LYS A 19 0.57 -1.37 1.39
CA LYS A 19 1.89 -2.01 1.33
C LYS A 19 1.76 -3.49 0.97
N THR A 20 0.78 -4.19 1.53
CA THR A 20 0.51 -5.60 1.22
C THR A 20 0.10 -5.77 -0.25
N ALA A 21 -0.82 -4.93 -0.75
CA ALA A 21 -1.24 -4.95 -2.15
C ALA A 21 -0.07 -4.65 -3.12
N LEU A 22 0.80 -3.69 -2.77
CA LEU A 22 2.00 -3.38 -3.54
C LEU A 22 2.99 -4.54 -3.55
N ILE A 23 3.23 -5.21 -2.41
CA ILE A 23 4.09 -6.40 -2.34
C ILE A 23 3.53 -7.52 -3.22
N LEU A 24 2.22 -7.80 -3.15
CA LEU A 24 1.57 -8.79 -4.03
C LEU A 24 1.79 -8.46 -5.50
N LYS A 25 1.65 -7.18 -5.88
CA LYS A 25 1.88 -6.74 -7.27
C LYS A 25 3.33 -6.92 -7.70
N LEU A 26 4.30 -6.59 -6.84
CA LEU A 26 5.73 -6.77 -7.12
C LEU A 26 6.09 -8.25 -7.28
N VAL A 27 5.57 -9.12 -6.40
CA VAL A 27 5.78 -10.57 -6.49
C VAL A 27 5.17 -11.14 -7.78
N ASN A 28 3.95 -10.71 -8.14
CA ASN A 28 3.32 -11.10 -9.40
C ASN A 28 4.10 -10.65 -10.65
N LYS A 29 4.93 -9.60 -10.53
CA LYS A 29 5.84 -9.14 -11.59
C LYS A 29 7.22 -9.82 -11.54
N GLY A 30 7.41 -10.84 -10.70
CA GLY A 30 8.61 -11.68 -10.67
C GLY A 30 9.63 -11.32 -9.59
N LEU A 31 9.37 -10.35 -8.71
CA LEU A 31 10.26 -10.09 -7.58
C LEU A 31 10.15 -11.18 -6.53
N GLN A 32 11.28 -11.53 -5.92
CA GLN A 32 11.27 -12.39 -4.75
C GLN A 32 10.56 -11.68 -3.59
N LEU A 33 9.75 -12.42 -2.82
CA LEU A 33 9.00 -11.86 -1.68
C LEU A 33 9.90 -11.06 -0.72
N ARG A 34 11.09 -11.58 -0.42
CA ARG A 34 12.07 -10.89 0.45
C ARG A 34 12.49 -9.54 -0.12
N GLU A 35 12.68 -9.45 -1.43
CA GLU A 35 13.08 -8.20 -2.10
C GLU A 35 11.92 -7.20 -2.15
N ALA A 36 10.72 -7.66 -2.52
CA ALA A 36 9.50 -6.84 -2.52
C ALA A 36 9.22 -6.22 -1.13
N CYS A 37 9.35 -7.01 -0.07
CA CYS A 37 9.22 -6.55 1.31
C CYS A 37 10.24 -5.47 1.68
N LYS A 38 11.48 -5.56 1.17
CA LYS A 38 12.52 -4.54 1.40
C LYS A 38 12.17 -3.21 0.75
N TYR A 39 11.73 -3.21 -0.51
CA TYR A 39 11.35 -1.96 -1.22
C TYR A 39 10.24 -1.20 -0.52
N VAL A 40 9.34 -1.91 0.15
CA VAL A 40 8.14 -1.34 0.78
C VAL A 40 8.35 -1.10 2.29
N ASN A 41 9.55 -1.40 2.82
CA ASN A 41 9.89 -1.32 4.22
C ASN A 41 8.82 -2.00 5.11
N MET A 42 8.62 -3.31 4.89
CA MET A 42 7.72 -4.16 5.66
C MET A 42 8.40 -5.52 5.89
N SER A 43 8.33 -6.07 7.10
CA SER A 43 8.85 -7.42 7.34
C SER A 43 7.96 -8.49 6.69
N ILE A 44 8.55 -9.63 6.32
CA ILE A 44 7.78 -10.77 5.77
C ILE A 44 6.69 -11.23 6.76
N THR A 45 7.01 -11.24 8.06
CA THR A 45 6.05 -11.62 9.11
C THR A 45 4.87 -10.65 9.19
N ALA A 46 5.11 -9.35 9.07
CA ALA A 46 4.04 -8.35 9.04
C ALA A 46 3.20 -8.51 7.77
N PHE A 47 3.84 -8.73 6.61
CA PHE A 47 3.14 -9.00 5.35
C PHE A 47 2.20 -10.19 5.46
N GLU A 48 2.66 -11.35 5.93
CA GLU A 48 1.81 -12.55 6.04
C GLU A 48 0.64 -12.32 7.00
N ARG A 49 0.87 -11.60 8.10
CA ARG A 49 -0.19 -11.24 9.06
C ARG A 49 -1.26 -10.36 8.41
N HIS A 50 -0.86 -9.29 7.71
CA HIS A 50 -1.82 -8.39 7.06
C HIS A 50 -2.51 -9.05 5.86
N LYS A 51 -1.77 -9.82 5.05
CA LYS A 51 -2.32 -10.62 3.96
C LYS A 51 -3.44 -11.54 4.43
N LYS A 52 -3.31 -12.14 5.62
CA LYS A 52 -4.35 -13.00 6.21
C LYS A 52 -5.49 -12.22 6.87
N ASN A 53 -5.18 -11.17 7.62
CA ASN A 53 -6.16 -10.50 8.48
C ASN A 53 -6.96 -9.40 7.75
N ASP A 54 -6.41 -8.84 6.67
CA ASP A 54 -6.98 -7.71 5.95
C ASP A 54 -7.42 -8.09 4.51
N VAL A 55 -7.70 -9.37 4.24
CA VAL A 55 -8.04 -9.89 2.89
C VAL A 55 -9.09 -9.04 2.18
N GLU A 56 -10.22 -8.75 2.84
CA GLU A 56 -11.31 -7.96 2.24
C GLU A 56 -10.88 -6.53 1.89
N LYS A 57 -10.05 -5.92 2.75
CA LYS A 57 -9.51 -4.57 2.52
C LYS A 57 -8.52 -4.56 1.36
N ILE A 58 -7.68 -5.59 1.26
CA ILE A 58 -6.74 -5.78 0.16
C ILE A 58 -7.52 -5.95 -1.14
N GLN A 59 -8.59 -6.74 -1.13
CA GLN A 59 -9.43 -6.97 -2.30
C GLN A 59 -10.07 -5.66 -2.79
N LYS A 60 -10.62 -4.83 -1.89
CA LYS A 60 -11.13 -3.49 -2.23
C LYS A 60 -10.09 -2.61 -2.93
N ILE A 61 -8.84 -2.66 -2.50
CA ILE A 61 -7.74 -1.91 -3.12
C ILE A 61 -7.42 -2.43 -4.53
N ILE A 62 -7.45 -3.75 -4.72
CA ILE A 62 -7.12 -4.39 -6.01
C ILE A 62 -8.23 -4.17 -7.04
N GLU A 63 -9.50 -4.20 -6.61
CA GLU A 63 -10.68 -4.00 -7.45
C GLU A 63 -10.92 -2.54 -7.83
N ASP A 64 -10.49 -1.59 -7.00
CA ASP A 64 -10.58 -0.18 -7.34
C ASP A 64 -9.59 0.17 -8.47
N LYS A 65 -10.14 0.53 -9.64
CA LYS A 65 -9.35 0.79 -10.84
C LYS A 65 -8.30 1.90 -10.64
N GLU A 66 -8.67 3.03 -10.04
CA GLU A 66 -7.74 4.17 -9.86
C GLU A 66 -6.58 3.76 -8.95
N ILE A 67 -6.87 3.14 -7.81
CA ILE A 67 -5.84 2.73 -6.85
C ILE A 67 -4.97 1.60 -7.44
N SER A 68 -5.58 0.64 -8.12
CA SER A 68 -4.88 -0.48 -8.77
C SER A 68 -3.93 0.01 -9.87
N ASP A 69 -4.35 0.99 -10.68
CA ASP A 69 -3.51 1.62 -11.70
C ASP A 69 -2.33 2.38 -11.07
N MET A 70 -2.56 3.11 -9.97
CA MET A 70 -1.49 3.78 -9.22
C MET A 70 -0.48 2.77 -8.63
N ILE A 71 -0.95 1.66 -8.04
CA ILE A 71 -0.09 0.57 -7.56
C ILE A 71 0.68 -0.08 -8.71
N ASN A 72 0.03 -0.26 -9.86
CA ASN A 72 0.68 -0.83 -11.04
C ASN A 72 1.79 0.08 -11.57
N SER A 73 1.54 1.38 -11.64
CA SER A 73 2.53 2.39 -12.02
C SER A 73 3.70 2.40 -11.03
N LEU A 74 3.41 2.50 -9.73
CA LEU A 74 4.44 2.51 -8.69
C LEU A 74 5.29 1.24 -8.70
N SER A 75 4.67 0.06 -8.85
CA SER A 75 5.40 -1.20 -8.92
C SER A 75 6.31 -1.30 -10.16
N THR A 76 5.89 -0.76 -11.32
CA THR A 76 6.76 -0.69 -12.51
C THR A 76 7.97 0.19 -12.25
N ARG A 77 7.78 1.37 -11.64
CA ARG A 77 8.87 2.29 -11.29
C ARG A 77 9.87 1.66 -10.31
N ILE A 78 9.37 0.92 -9.31
CA ILE A 78 10.22 0.16 -8.36
C ILE A 78 11.09 -0.86 -9.10
N ILE A 79 10.49 -1.64 -10.01
CA ILE A 79 11.21 -2.68 -10.77
C ILE A 79 12.28 -2.07 -11.67
N ASN A 80 11.95 -0.94 -12.32
CA ASN A 80 12.87 -0.18 -13.16
C ASN A 80 13.95 0.56 -12.36
N ARG A 81 13.92 0.50 -11.02
CA ARG A 81 14.83 1.21 -10.10
C ARG A 81 14.84 2.73 -10.33
N GLU A 82 13.69 3.27 -10.70
CA GLU A 82 13.51 4.71 -10.85
C GLU A 82 13.57 5.40 -9.49
N ASN A 83 13.91 6.69 -9.50
CA ASN A 83 13.81 7.51 -8.29
C ASN A 83 12.32 7.75 -7.98
N ILE A 84 11.89 7.36 -6.78
CA ILE A 84 10.51 7.48 -6.33
C ILE A 84 10.44 8.57 -5.28
N ASP A 85 9.73 9.64 -5.61
CA ASP A 85 9.41 10.71 -4.68
C ASP A 85 8.69 10.15 -3.45
N SER A 86 9.13 10.54 -2.26
CA SER A 86 8.58 10.08 -0.98
C SER A 86 7.09 10.37 -0.83
N LEU A 87 6.58 11.42 -1.49
CA LEU A 87 5.17 11.80 -1.50
C LEU A 87 4.31 10.89 -2.40
N THR A 88 4.91 10.10 -3.29
CA THR A 88 4.17 9.17 -4.18
C THR A 88 3.29 8.23 -3.36
N PHE A 89 3.82 7.70 -2.26
CA PHE A 89 3.06 6.81 -1.39
C PHE A 89 2.01 7.55 -0.55
N CYS A 90 2.29 8.80 -0.16
CA CYS A 90 1.32 9.66 0.53
C CYS A 90 0.10 9.96 -0.34
N LEU A 91 0.29 10.26 -1.63
CA LEU A 91 -0.78 10.47 -2.59
C LEU A 91 -1.65 9.21 -2.74
N LEU A 92 -1.01 8.05 -2.89
CA LEU A 92 -1.70 6.77 -2.95
C LEU A 92 -2.51 6.50 -1.67
N CYS A 93 -1.93 6.75 -0.50
CA CYS A 93 -2.62 6.63 0.79
C CYS A 93 -3.82 7.58 0.87
N SER A 94 -3.65 8.86 0.55
CA SER A 94 -4.72 9.87 0.59
C SER A 94 -5.90 9.47 -0.29
N LYS A 95 -5.62 8.94 -1.50
CA LYS A 95 -6.64 8.43 -2.41
C LYS A 95 -7.33 7.18 -1.88
N ALA A 96 -6.58 6.21 -1.36
CA ALA A 96 -7.14 4.95 -0.87
C ALA A 96 -8.06 5.12 0.36
N ARG A 97 -7.90 6.20 1.13
CA ARG A 97 -8.74 6.51 2.31
C ARG A 97 -10.24 6.52 2.02
N ARG A 98 -10.66 6.85 0.79
CA ARG A 98 -12.08 6.79 0.38
C ARG A 98 -12.67 5.38 0.45
N LEU A 99 -11.85 4.34 0.28
CA LEU A 99 -12.27 2.94 0.39
C LEU A 99 -12.50 2.49 1.85
N PHE A 100 -12.06 3.31 2.81
CA PHE A 100 -12.11 3.04 4.24
C PHE A 100 -12.98 4.04 4.99
N ASN A 101 -13.77 4.86 4.30
CA ASN A 101 -14.59 5.94 4.86
C ASN A 101 -13.77 6.93 5.71
N LEU A 102 -12.52 7.18 5.31
CA LEU A 102 -11.63 8.14 5.95
C LEU A 102 -11.52 9.41 5.10
N PRO A 103 -11.47 10.61 5.70
CA PRO A 103 -11.27 11.85 4.98
C PRO A 103 -9.87 11.89 4.36
N PRO A 104 -9.64 12.49 3.18
CA PRO A 104 -8.32 12.56 2.55
C PRO A 104 -7.31 13.34 3.42
N CYS A 105 -6.01 13.10 3.19
CA CYS A 105 -4.96 13.91 3.78
C CYS A 105 -4.75 15.17 2.91
N PHE A 106 -4.69 16.34 3.55
CA PHE A 106 -4.31 17.62 2.95
C PHE A 106 -2.80 17.79 2.93
#